data_AF-A0A381XPJ7-F1
#
_entry.id   AF-A0A381XPJ7-F1
#
_cell.length_a   1.000
_cell.length_b   1.000
_cell.length_c   1.000
_cell.angle_alpha   90.00
_cell.angle_beta   90.00
_cell.angle_gamma   90.00
#
_symmetry.space_group_name_H-M   'P 1'
#
loop_
_entity.id
_entity.type
_entity.pdbx_description
1 polymer ?
#
loop_
_entity_poly.entity_id
_entity_poly.type
_entity_poly.pdbx_seq_one_letter_code
_entity_poly.pdbx_strand_id
1 'polypeptide(L)'
;VFSSVKEKYPNDKITLLTDIKFSNLSRKMPYFDEIIFDKRSSSNNFSDFIKLIFKLYIAKYDIVFDLQNSDRTSIYYFIINFFNDCVWSGNRLGGKYKYRPDNFEQISVVDRFKGQ
;
A
#
# COMPACT_ATOMS: atom_id res chain seq x y z
N VAL A 1 8.57 5.23 -9.00
CA VAL A 1 8.28 4.46 -7.76
C VAL A 1 8.20 2.97 -8.04
N PHE A 2 7.17 2.44 -8.71
CA PHE A 2 7.02 0.98 -8.89
C PHE A 2 8.18 0.30 -9.62
N SER A 3 8.71 0.92 -10.69
CA SER A 3 9.92 0.43 -11.37
C SER A 3 11.11 0.34 -10.41
N SER A 4 11.35 1.40 -9.63
CA SER A 4 12.43 1.46 -8.64
C SER A 4 12.30 0.40 -7.54
N VAL A 5 11.06 0.06 -7.14
CA VAL A 5 10.82 -1.05 -6.20
C VAL A 5 11.20 -2.39 -6.87
N LYS A 6 10.77 -2.64 -8.13
CA LYS A 6 11.13 -3.88 -8.84
C LYS A 6 12.63 -3.97 -9.13
N GLU A 7 13.30 -2.87 -9.43
CA GLU A 7 14.76 -2.80 -9.61
C GLU A 7 15.51 -3.12 -8.31
N LYS A 8 15.02 -2.63 -7.17
CA LYS A 8 15.62 -2.89 -5.85
C LYS A 8 15.35 -4.32 -5.36
N TYR A 9 14.19 -4.88 -5.70
CA TYR A 9 13.73 -6.20 -5.27
C TYR A 9 13.39 -7.09 -6.48
N PRO A 10 14.36 -7.42 -7.34
CA PRO A 10 14.09 -8.08 -8.62
C PRO A 10 13.55 -9.50 -8.47
N ASN A 11 13.97 -10.20 -7.41
CA ASN A 11 13.62 -11.60 -7.14
C ASN A 11 12.47 -11.77 -6.14
N ASP A 12 11.96 -10.67 -5.57
CA ASP A 12 10.90 -10.74 -4.57
C ASP A 12 9.52 -10.70 -5.24
N LYS A 13 8.54 -11.28 -4.55
CA LYS A 13 7.14 -11.25 -4.97
C LYS A 13 6.53 -9.90 -4.62
N ILE A 14 6.20 -9.10 -5.63
CA ILE A 14 5.62 -7.76 -5.46
C ILE A 14 4.11 -7.83 -5.68
N THR A 15 3.35 -7.45 -4.65
CA THR A 15 1.90 -7.34 -4.73
C THR A 15 1.45 -5.88 -4.76
N LEU A 16 0.62 -5.51 -5.73
CA LEU A 16 -0.06 -4.21 -5.74
C LEU A 16 -1.44 -4.33 -5.11
N LEU A 17 -1.69 -3.60 -4.03
CA LEU A 17 -3.04 -3.33 -3.52
C LEU A 17 -3.54 -1.99 -4.08
N THR A 18 -4.62 -2.01 -4.87
CA THR A 18 -5.19 -0.79 -5.45
C THR A 18 -6.71 -0.85 -5.55
N ASP A 19 -7.33 0.30 -5.82
CA ASP A 19 -8.78 0.37 -6.05
C ASP A 19 -9.12 -0.27 -7.40
N ILE A 20 -10.24 -1.01 -7.47
CA ILE A 20 -10.72 -1.68 -8.68
C ILE A 20 -10.85 -0.73 -9.89
N LYS A 21 -11.11 0.56 -9.67
CA LYS A 21 -11.17 1.58 -10.73
C LYS A 21 -9.86 1.74 -11.51
N PHE A 22 -8.73 1.32 -10.94
CA PHE A 22 -7.41 1.37 -11.58
C PHE A 22 -7.00 0.07 -12.26
N SER A 23 -7.88 -0.93 -12.35
CA SER A 23 -7.56 -2.27 -12.87
C SER A 23 -6.97 -2.28 -14.29
N ASN A 24 -7.45 -1.42 -15.18
CA ASN A 24 -6.92 -1.30 -16.55
C ASN A 24 -5.49 -0.78 -16.59
N LEU A 25 -5.14 0.15 -15.69
CA LEU A 25 -3.79 0.70 -15.59
C LEU A 25 -2.86 -0.31 -14.92
N SER A 26 -3.28 -0.86 -13.78
CA SER A 26 -2.46 -1.76 -12.98
C SER A 26 -2.08 -3.04 -13.73
N ARG A 27 -3.00 -3.62 -14.51
CA ARG A 27 -2.73 -4.83 -15.29
C ARG A 27 -1.72 -4.64 -16.43
N LYS A 28 -1.51 -3.41 -16.89
CA LYS A 28 -0.53 -3.10 -17.94
C LYS A 28 0.89 -2.87 -17.39
N MET A 29 1.03 -2.77 -16.07
CA MET A 29 2.32 -2.50 -15.42
C MET A 29 3.10 -3.81 -15.20
N PRO A 30 4.36 -3.92 -15.66
CA PRO A 30 5.14 -5.16 -15.57
C PRO A 30 5.87 -5.32 -14.22
N TYR A 31 5.43 -4.66 -13.16
CA TYR A 31 6.16 -4.56 -11.89
C TYR A 31 5.63 -5.48 -10.79
N PHE A 32 4.47 -6.12 -11.00
CA PHE A 32 3.73 -6.81 -9.95
C PHE A 32 3.47 -8.27 -10.33
N ASP A 33 3.80 -9.17 -9.41
CA ASP A 33 3.51 -10.60 -9.52
C ASP A 33 2.04 -10.90 -9.16
N GLU A 34 1.44 -10.03 -8.32
CA GLU A 34 0.04 -10.13 -7.93
C GLU A 34 -0.60 -8.75 -7.84
N ILE A 35 -1.88 -8.65 -8.23
CA ILE A 35 -2.69 -7.44 -8.06
C ILE A 35 -3.93 -7.79 -7.25
N ILE A 36 -4.10 -7.11 -6.12
CA ILE A 36 -5.27 -7.21 -5.24
C ILE A 36 -6.10 -5.94 -5.40
N PHE A 37 -7.40 -6.12 -5.66
CA PHE A 37 -8.33 -5.01 -5.82
C PHE A 37 -9.19 -4.80 -4.58
N ASP A 38 -9.16 -3.58 -4.06
CA ASP A 38 -10.04 -3.08 -3.01
C ASP A 38 -11.22 -2.32 -3.64
N LYS A 39 -12.43 -2.85 -3.51
CA LYS A 39 -13.63 -2.24 -4.09
C LYS A 39 -14.21 -1.16 -3.18
N ARG A 40 -13.47 -0.05 -3.02
CA ARG A 40 -13.80 1.03 -2.07
C ARG A 40 -15.10 1.77 -2.38
N SER A 41 -15.47 1.89 -3.66
CA SER A 41 -16.56 2.75 -4.12
C SER A 41 -17.97 2.13 -4.04
N SER A 42 -18.11 0.86 -3.66
CA SER A 42 -19.44 0.23 -3.59
C SER A 42 -19.90 0.06 -2.15
N SER A 43 -20.99 0.76 -1.84
CA SER A 43 -21.55 0.94 -0.49
C SER A 43 -21.99 -0.35 0.21
N ASN A 44 -22.08 -1.49 -0.51
CA ASN A 44 -22.50 -2.80 0.04
C ASN A 44 -21.37 -3.85 0.13
N ASN A 45 -20.10 -3.44 0.07
CA ASN A 45 -18.97 -4.38 -0.06
C ASN A 45 -18.36 -4.86 1.26
N PHE A 46 -19.11 -4.91 2.37
CA PHE A 46 -18.53 -5.33 3.65
C PHE A 46 -17.93 -6.75 3.58
N SER A 47 -18.61 -7.70 2.92
CA SER A 47 -18.09 -9.06 2.72
C SER A 47 -16.78 -9.07 1.92
N ASP A 48 -16.70 -8.31 0.82
CA ASP A 48 -15.49 -8.20 -0.01
C ASP A 48 -14.34 -7.55 0.77
N PHE A 49 -14.65 -6.59 1.63
CA PHE A 49 -13.66 -5.99 2.52
C PHE A 49 -13.14 -6.99 3.55
N ILE A 50 -14.00 -7.78 4.20
CA ILE A 50 -13.56 -8.80 5.15
C ILE A 50 -12.68 -9.85 4.45
N LYS A 51 -13.04 -10.29 3.24
CA LYS A 51 -12.20 -11.19 2.43
C LYS A 51 -10.84 -10.57 2.11
N LEU A 52 -10.82 -9.28 1.76
CA LEU A 52 -9.58 -8.54 1.52
C LEU A 52 -8.71 -8.51 2.78
N ILE A 53 -9.29 -8.13 3.93
CA ILE A 53 -8.60 -8.08 5.22
C ILE A 53 -7.98 -9.43 5.59
N PHE A 54 -8.75 -10.52 5.44
CA PHE A 54 -8.24 -11.87 5.70
C PHE A 54 -7.11 -12.27 4.74
N LYS A 55 -7.23 -11.90 3.46
CA LYS A 55 -6.17 -12.15 2.47
C LYS A 55 -4.88 -11.40 2.83
N LEU A 56 -4.98 -10.13 3.23
CA LEU A 56 -3.83 -9.32 3.64
C LEU A 56 -3.18 -9.86 4.93
N TYR A 57 -3.97 -10.34 5.88
CA TYR A 57 -3.50 -10.96 7.11
C TYR A 57 -2.64 -12.22 6.85
N ILE A 58 -3.11 -13.12 5.99
CA ILE A 58 -2.42 -14.39 5.71
C ILE A 58 -1.18 -14.20 4.84
N ALA A 59 -1.13 -13.13 4.04
CA ALA A 59 -0.05 -12.92 3.08
C ALA A 59 1.34 -12.74 3.73
N LYS A 60 1.42 -12.37 5.02
CA LYS A 60 2.68 -12.24 5.79
C LYS A 60 3.75 -11.43 5.04
N TYR A 61 3.42 -10.21 4.65
CA TYR A 61 4.36 -9.32 3.95
C TYR A 61 5.57 -8.95 4.82
N ASP A 62 6.77 -8.99 4.27
CA ASP A 62 7.98 -8.50 4.94
C ASP A 62 8.06 -6.96 4.94
N ILE A 63 7.63 -6.33 3.83
CA ILE A 63 7.70 -4.89 3.62
C ILE A 63 6.40 -4.41 2.96
N VAL A 64 5.84 -3.28 3.45
CA VAL A 64 4.73 -2.58 2.81
C VAL A 64 5.11 -1.14 2.53
N PHE A 65 4.89 -0.70 1.28
CA PHE A 65 5.01 0.69 0.86
C PHE A 65 3.61 1.34 0.79
N ASP A 66 3.26 2.12 1.80
CA ASP A 66 2.00 2.88 1.85
C ASP A 66 2.17 4.27 1.20
N LEU A 67 1.87 4.31 -0.10
CA LEU A 67 1.90 5.53 -0.90
C LEU A 67 0.58 6.32 -0.86
N GLN A 68 -0.48 5.77 -0.25
CA GLN A 68 -1.80 6.41 -0.22
C GLN A 68 -1.98 7.27 1.02
N ASN A 69 -1.45 6.83 2.16
CA ASN A 69 -1.61 7.50 3.45
C ASN A 69 -3.09 7.90 3.71
N SER A 70 -4.05 6.99 3.48
CA SER A 70 -5.50 7.19 3.77
C SER A 70 -5.99 6.40 5.00
N ASP A 71 -7.07 6.80 5.69
CA ASP A 71 -7.50 6.08 6.92
C ASP A 71 -7.74 4.58 6.70
N ARG A 72 -8.17 4.22 5.49
CA ARG A 72 -8.30 2.84 5.03
C ARG A 72 -7.01 2.03 5.19
N THR A 73 -5.85 2.64 4.94
CA THR A 73 -4.52 2.01 5.09
C THR A 73 -4.10 1.81 6.54
N SER A 74 -4.69 2.55 7.50
CA SER A 74 -4.48 2.30 8.93
C SER A 74 -5.05 0.94 9.35
N ILE A 75 -6.17 0.53 8.76
CA ILE A 75 -6.76 -0.79 9.01
C ILE A 75 -5.84 -1.88 8.45
N TYR A 76 -5.27 -1.67 7.25
CA TYR A 76 -4.31 -2.60 6.65
C TYR A 76 -3.05 -2.74 7.50
N TYR A 77 -2.49 -1.63 7.97
CA TYR A 77 -1.35 -1.65 8.88
C TYR A 77 -1.61 -2.51 10.11
N PHE A 78 -2.74 -2.25 10.79
CA PHE A 78 -3.09 -2.95 12.03
C PHE A 78 -3.23 -4.46 11.79
N ILE A 79 -3.95 -4.86 10.74
CA ILE A 79 -4.19 -6.27 10.44
C ILE A 79 -2.91 -6.97 10.00
N ILE A 80 -2.12 -6.36 9.11
CA ILE A 80 -0.89 -6.97 8.60
C ILE A 80 0.12 -7.15 9.74
N ASN A 81 0.22 -6.20 10.68
CA ASN A 81 1.17 -6.25 11.78
C ASN A 81 0.64 -6.87 13.07
N PHE A 82 -0.59 -7.41 13.10
CA PHE A 82 -1.17 -7.93 14.33
C PHE A 82 -0.36 -9.11 14.91
N PHE A 83 0.26 -9.93 14.04
CA PHE A 83 1.14 -11.05 14.41
C PHE A 83 2.32 -11.20 13.43
N ASN A 84 2.78 -10.11 12.84
CA ASN A 84 3.88 -10.10 11.88
C ASN A 84 4.70 -8.83 12.06
N ASP A 85 6.01 -8.92 11.97
CA ASP A 85 6.92 -7.78 12.10
C ASP A 85 7.19 -7.15 10.72
N CYS A 86 6.14 -6.70 10.05
CA CYS A 86 6.24 -6.11 8.72
C CYS A 86 6.84 -4.71 8.77
N VAL A 87 7.84 -4.43 7.93
CA VAL A 87 8.35 -3.07 7.77
C VAL A 87 7.35 -2.23 6.99
N TRP A 88 6.65 -1.33 7.68
CA TRP A 88 5.73 -0.40 7.04
C TRP A 88 6.42 0.94 6.70
N SER A 89 6.61 1.19 5.40
CA SER A 89 7.09 2.47 4.86
C SER A 89 5.90 3.36 4.54
N GLY A 90 5.63 4.35 5.37
CA GLY A 90 4.52 5.29 5.20
C GLY A 90 4.28 6.12 6.47
N ASN A 91 3.34 7.06 6.40
CA ASN A 91 3.10 8.04 7.46
C ASN A 91 2.18 7.53 8.59
N ARG A 92 1.90 6.23 8.64
CA ARG A 92 1.05 5.61 9.66
C ARG A 92 1.74 5.53 11.02
N LEU A 93 0.95 5.50 12.09
CA LEU A 93 1.46 5.21 13.44
C LEU A 93 2.11 3.81 13.41
N GLY A 94 3.38 3.72 13.83
CA GLY A 94 4.22 2.52 13.72
C GLY A 94 4.96 2.34 12.39
N GLY A 95 4.69 3.16 11.38
CA GLY A 95 5.49 3.22 10.15
C GLY A 95 6.93 3.66 10.45
N LYS A 96 7.92 2.95 9.88
CA LYS A 96 9.35 3.14 10.14
C LYS A 96 9.94 4.35 9.40
N TYR A 97 9.41 4.64 8.21
CA TYR A 97 9.91 5.72 7.34
C TYR A 97 8.81 6.75 7.10
N LYS A 98 8.66 7.66 8.06
CA LYS A 98 7.66 8.75 7.99
C LYS A 98 8.25 9.97 7.31
N TYR A 99 7.60 10.43 6.25
CA TYR A 99 7.87 11.72 5.62
C TYR A 99 6.83 12.74 6.07
N ARG A 100 7.16 13.56 7.08
CA ARG A 100 6.29 14.61 7.62
C ARG A 100 7.08 15.86 8.01
N PRO A 101 7.60 16.62 7.02
CA PRO A 101 8.20 17.94 7.27
C PRO A 101 7.19 18.91 7.88
N ASP A 102 7.67 19.90 8.64
CA ASP A 102 6.84 20.86 9.37
C ASP A 102 5.92 21.69 8.44
N ASN A 103 6.37 21.95 7.22
CA ASN A 103 5.62 22.69 6.19
C ASN A 103 4.89 21.76 5.20
N PHE A 104 4.52 20.53 5.60
CA PHE A 104 3.93 19.51 4.72
C PHE A 104 2.84 20.04 3.78
N GLU A 105 1.89 20.83 4.30
CA GLU A 105 0.77 21.38 3.52
C GLU A 105 1.21 22.35 2.41
N GLN A 106 2.38 22.98 2.57
CA GLN A 106 2.94 23.95 1.63
C GLN A 106 3.78 23.29 0.53
N ILE A 107 4.19 22.02 0.70
CA ILE A 107 4.97 21.27 -0.28
C ILE A 107 4.05 20.75 -1.38
N SER A 108 4.45 20.89 -2.65
CA SER A 108 3.70 20.35 -3.79
C SER A 108 3.60 18.81 -3.72
N VAL A 109 2.52 18.24 -4.25
CA VAL A 109 2.36 16.76 -4.28
C VAL A 109 3.54 16.08 -4.97
N VAL A 110 4.06 16.66 -6.05
CA VAL A 110 5.21 16.12 -6.79
C VAL A 110 6.46 16.09 -5.91
N ASP A 111 6.71 17.14 -5.14
CA ASP A 111 7.90 17.21 -4.29
C ASP A 111 7.77 16.33 -3.04
N ARG A 112 6.54 16.11 -2.55
CA ARG A 112 6.30 15.11 -1.48
C ARG A 112 6.72 13.70 -1.91
N PHE A 113 6.50 13.33 -3.18
CA PHE A 113 6.94 12.04 -3.72
C PHE A 113 8.45 11.90 -3.90
N LYS A 114 9.20 13.02 -4.00
CA LYS A 114 10.67 12.98 -4.04
C LYS A 114 11.29 12.81 -2.66
N GLY A 115 10.59 13.25 -1.61
CA GLY A 115 11.04 13.17 -0.23
C GLY A 115 10.69 11.86 0.48
N GLN A 116 9.80 11.05 -0.10
CA GLN A 116 9.49 9.67 0.30
C GLN A 116 10.38 8.68 -0.44
#